data_AF-A0A7C1J5H4-F1
#
_entry.id   AF-A0A7C1J5H4-F1
#
_cell.length_a   1.000
_cell.length_b   1.000
_cell.length_c   1.000
_cell.angle_alpha   90.00
_cell.angle_beta   90.00
_cell.angle_gamma   90.00
#
_symmetry.space_group_name_H-M   'P 1'
#
loop_
_entity.id
_entity.type
_entity.pdbx_description
1 polymer ?
#
loop_
_entity_poly.entity_id
_entity_poly.type
_entity_poly.pdbx_seq_one_letter_code
_entity_poly.pdbx_strand_id
1 'polypeptide(L)' 'MYKDRDFDLQRGLPRNEQALIQDLELDTLFNAMALGDEFLFDVVKKAILTGLNDGLDIILYR' A
#
# COMPACT_ATOMS: atom_id res chain seq x y z
N MET A 1 -2.98 5.31 -6.67
CA MET A 1 -3.99 5.14 -7.74
C MET A 1 -3.58 6.00 -8.91
N TYR A 2 -3.58 5.46 -10.12
CA TYR A 2 -3.18 6.19 -11.32
C TYR A 2 -4.41 6.57 -12.13
N LYS A 3 -4.36 7.72 -12.77
CA LYS A 3 -5.45 8.21 -13.63
C LYS A 3 -5.79 7.22 -14.76
N ASP A 4 -4.78 6.53 -15.28
CA ASP A 4 -4.89 5.66 -16.45
C ASP A 4 -4.81 4.17 -16.09
N ARG A 5 -4.91 3.82 -14.79
CA ARG A 5 -4.83 2.42 -14.35
C ARG A 5 -5.72 2.17 -13.15
N ASP A 6 -6.68 1.27 -13.35
CA ASP A 6 -7.58 0.81 -12.31
C ASP A 6 -6.83 0.13 -11.16
N PHE A 7 -7.41 0.26 -9.97
CA PHE A 7 -6.90 -0.41 -8.79
C PHE A 7 -7.29 -1.89 -8.79
N ASP A 8 -6.29 -2.74 -8.83
CA ASP A 8 -6.47 -4.19 -8.88
C ASP A 8 -6.19 -4.84 -7.51
N LEU A 9 -7.28 -5.23 -6.85
CA LEU A 9 -7.26 -5.94 -5.57
C LEU A 9 -6.75 -7.39 -5.68
N GLN A 10 -6.73 -7.97 -6.88
CA GLN A 10 -6.23 -9.32 -7.14
C GLN A 10 -4.73 -9.33 -7.41
N ARG A 11 -4.10 -8.14 -7.56
CA ARG A 11 -2.66 -8.03 -7.74
C ARG A 11 -1.93 -8.59 -6.53
N GLY A 12 -0.98 -9.49 -6.78
CA GLY A 12 -0.13 -10.06 -5.74
C GLY A 12 0.70 -8.99 -5.02
N LEU A 13 0.89 -9.18 -3.71
CA LEU A 13 1.69 -8.30 -2.88
C LEU A 13 3.19 -8.47 -3.18
N PRO A 14 4.00 -7.42 -3.00
CA PRO A 14 5.44 -7.51 -3.22
C PRO A 14 6.09 -8.45 -2.21
N ARG A 15 7.15 -9.16 -2.62
CA ARG A 15 7.80 -10.20 -1.81
C ARG A 15 8.35 -9.69 -0.47
N ASN A 16 8.69 -8.40 -0.39
CA ASN A 16 9.20 -7.73 0.80
C ASN A 16 8.10 -7.06 1.65
N GLU A 17 6.82 -7.37 1.41
CA GLU A 17 5.68 -6.84 2.18
C GLU A 17 5.93 -6.83 3.69
N GLN A 18 6.28 -7.97 4.28
CA GLN A 18 6.44 -8.08 5.73
C GLN A 18 7.57 -7.20 6.25
N ALA A 19 8.67 -7.10 5.50
CA ALA A 19 9.78 -6.23 5.85
C ALA A 19 9.36 -4.75 5.79
N LEU A 20 8.61 -4.34 4.76
CA LEU A 20 8.11 -2.97 4.61
C LEU A 20 7.11 -2.60 5.71
N ILE A 21 6.19 -3.51 6.04
CA ILE A 21 5.20 -3.29 7.11
C ILE A 21 5.92 -3.08 8.45
N GLN A 22 6.93 -3.89 8.74
CA GLN A 22 7.67 -3.79 10.00
C GLN A 22 8.58 -2.56 10.05
N ASP A 23 9.37 -2.31 9.01
CA ASP A 23 10.36 -1.23 8.97
C ASP A 23 9.70 0.17 9.02
N LEU A 24 8.51 0.30 8.41
CA LEU A 24 7.76 1.56 8.34
C LEU A 24 6.55 1.61 9.30
N GLU A 25 6.39 0.62 10.17
CA GLU A 25 5.25 0.47 11.09
C GLU A 25 3.87 0.71 10.43
N LEU A 26 3.66 0.14 9.23
CA LEU A 26 2.48 0.43 8.41
C LEU A 26 1.18 -0.10 9.01
N ASP A 27 1.22 -1.07 9.92
CA ASP A 27 0.02 -1.60 10.60
C ASP A 27 -0.77 -0.50 11.32
N THR A 28 -0.09 0.44 12.00
CA THR A 28 -0.76 1.55 12.67
C THR A 28 -1.50 2.44 11.68
N LEU A 29 -0.86 2.71 10.54
CA LEU A 29 -1.42 3.50 9.45
C LEU A 29 -2.62 2.79 8.80
N PHE A 30 -2.52 1.49 8.55
CA PHE A 30 -3.61 0.68 7.99
C PHE A 30 -4.82 0.68 8.92
N ASN A 31 -4.61 0.46 10.22
CA ASN A 31 -5.67 0.51 11.22
C ASN A 31 -6.34 1.89 11.30
N ALA A 32 -5.56 2.97 11.24
CA ALA A 32 -6.08 4.33 11.25
C ALA A 32 -6.93 4.65 10.00
N MET A 33 -6.51 4.19 8.82
CA MET A 33 -7.26 4.38 7.57
C MET A 33 -8.51 3.48 7.48
N ALA A 34 -8.43 2.27 8.06
CA ALA A 34 -9.52 1.32 8.06
C ALA A 34 -10.64 1.69 9.05
N LEU A 35 -10.34 2.47 10.09
CA LEU A 35 -11.30 2.84 11.15
C LEU A 35 -12.05 1.63 11.74
N GLY A 36 -11.40 0.47 11.81
CA GLY A 36 -11.98 -0.79 12.32
C GLY A 36 -12.71 -1.64 11.28
N ASP A 37 -12.75 -1.24 10.02
CA ASP A 37 -13.33 -2.04 8.93
C ASP A 37 -12.27 -2.99 8.32
N GLU A 38 -12.49 -4.29 8.43
CA GLU A 38 -11.55 -5.32 7.95
C GLU A 38 -11.40 -5.31 6.42
N PHE A 39 -12.47 -5.01 5.67
CA PHE A 39 -12.39 -4.90 4.23
C PHE A 39 -11.56 -3.69 3.82
N LEU A 40 -11.79 -2.55 4.49
CA LEU A 40 -11.04 -1.34 4.23
C LEU A 40 -9.56 -1.50 4.62
N PHE A 41 -9.26 -2.25 5.68
CA PHE A 41 -7.89 -2.61 6.05
C PHE A 41 -7.17 -3.34 4.91
N ASP A 42 -7.80 -4.37 4.33
CA ASP A 42 -7.23 -5.14 3.23
C ASP A 42 -7.06 -4.30 1.95
N VAL A 43 -8.03 -3.44 1.64
CA VAL A 43 -7.96 -2.51 0.51
C VAL A 43 -6.78 -1.55 0.68
N VAL A 44 -6.67 -0.94 1.86
CA VAL A 44 -5.61 0.04 2.18
C VAL A 44 -4.24 -0.61 2.15
N LYS A 45 -4.10 -1.77 2.80
CA LYS A 45 -2.87 -2.55 2.81
C LYS A 45 -2.36 -2.82 1.39
N LYS A 46 -3.25 -3.30 0.51
CA LYS A 46 -2.91 -3.53 -0.90
C LYS A 46 -2.59 -2.24 -1.63
N ALA A 47 -3.34 -1.15 -1.41
CA ALA A 47 -3.13 0.12 -2.07
C ALA A 47 -1.75 0.73 -1.77
N ILE A 48 -1.32 0.71 -0.51
CA ILE A 48 -0.03 1.25 -0.10
C ILE A 48 1.12 0.38 -0.60
N LEU A 49 1.05 -0.94 -0.38
CA LEU A 49 2.14 -1.85 -0.74
C LEU A 49 2.35 -1.98 -2.25
N THR A 50 1.28 -1.94 -3.03
CA THR A 50 1.41 -1.98 -4.50
C THR A 50 1.84 -0.64 -5.08
N GLY A 51 1.46 0.48 -4.47
CA GLY A 51 1.86 1.82 -4.90
C GLY A 51 3.35 2.13 -4.62
N LEU A 52 3.93 1.55 -3.57
CA LEU A 52 5.38 1.68 -3.26
C LEU A 52 6.29 1.12 -4.37
N ASN A 53 5.79 0.19 -5.18
CA ASN A 53 6.58 -0.49 -6.20
C ASN A 53 6.51 0.19 -7.58
N ASP A 54 5.73 1.26 -7.73
CA ASP A 54 5.45 1.88 -9.03
C ASP A 54 6.48 2.99 -9.41
N GLY A 55 7.71 2.93 -8.88
CA GLY A 55 8.89 3.64 -9.40
C GLY A 55 9.46 4.75 -8.51
N LEU A 56 10.77 4.71 -8.26
CA LEU A 56 11.55 5.77 -7.57
C LEU A 56 11.49 7.11 -8.33
N ASP A 57 11.14 7.06 -9.61
CA ASP A 57 11.00 8.20 -10.52
C ASP A 57 9.88 9.17 -10.09
N ILE A 58 8.92 8.71 -9.28
CA ILE A 58 7.80 9.49 -8.78
C ILE A 58 8.16 10.23 -7.48
N ILE A 59 9.08 9.67 -6.68
CA ILE A 59 9.54 10.30 -5.43
C ILE A 59 10.64 11.29 -5.77
N LEU A 60 10.23 12.45 -6.30
CA LEU A 60 11.14 13.54 -6.61
C LEU A 60 11.54 14.26 -5.31
N TYR A 61 12.68 13.90 -4.74
CA TYR A 61 13.28 14.66 -3.66
C TYR A 61 14.00 15.88 -4.25
N ARG A 62 13.58 17.10 -3.87
CA ARG A 62 14.19 18.37 -4.29
C ARG A 62 14.84 19.07 -3.10
#